data_AF-A0A6B1CQW1-F1
#
_entry.id   AF-A0A6B1CQW1-F1
#
_cell.length_a   1.000
_cell.length_b   1.000
_cell.length_c   1.000
_cell.angle_alpha   90.00
_cell.angle_beta   90.00
_cell.angle_gamma   90.00
#
_symmetry.space_group_name_H-M   'P 1'
#
loop_
_entity.id
_entity.type
_entity.pdbx_description
1 polymer ?
#
loop_
_entity_poly.entity_id
_entity_poly.type
_entity_poly.pdbx_seq_one_letter_code
_entity_poly.pdbx_strand_id
1 'polypeptide(L)'
;MIVQFRQQNIAYPDLTPNQHYVVIGIEADGLRILNDAGRPFLYDGSLFEVVDSTEPDDWITEIGEDGERYAYPLPLNAVGFFEDFFDGEKKAIVAFWQVVNHQLAASSGTA
;
A
#
# COMPACT_ATOMS: atom_id res chain seq x y z
N MET A 1 -8.25 -1.75 3.06
CA MET A 1 -8.63 -0.55 2.30
C MET A 1 -8.47 -0.85 0.82
N ILE A 2 -9.46 -0.50 0.01
CA ILE A 2 -9.50 -0.74 -1.44
C ILE A 2 -9.74 0.58 -2.13
N VAL A 3 -8.98 0.84 -3.19
CA VAL A 3 -9.07 2.05 -3.99
C VAL A 3 -9.19 1.72 -5.48
N GLN A 4 -9.83 2.59 -6.24
CA GLN A 4 -9.95 2.48 -7.69
C GLN A 4 -9.07 3.52 -8.37
N PHE A 5 -8.25 3.12 -9.33
CA PHE A 5 -7.45 4.07 -10.10
C PHE A 5 -8.35 4.87 -11.05
N ARG A 6 -8.33 6.20 -10.92
CA ARG A 6 -9.11 7.11 -11.77
C ARG A 6 -8.60 7.06 -13.19
N GLN A 7 -9.51 7.09 -14.16
CA GLN A 7 -9.14 7.27 -15.56
C GLN A 7 -8.64 8.72 -15.78
N GLN A 8 -7.33 8.93 -15.66
CA GLN A 8 -6.68 10.19 -16.03
C GLN A 8 -5.59 10.00 -17.09
N ASN A 9 -5.36 11.08 -17.83
CA ASN A 9 -4.62 11.16 -19.08
C ASN A 9 -3.10 10.89 -18.86
N ILE A 10 -2.74 9.61 -18.92
CA ILE A 10 -1.41 8.99 -19.17
C ILE A 10 -0.21 9.60 -18.41
N ALA A 11 0.08 9.03 -17.23
CA ALA A 11 1.41 9.08 -16.59
C ALA A 11 1.80 7.80 -15.82
N TYR A 12 0.93 6.80 -15.74
CA TYR A 12 1.12 5.60 -14.91
C TYR A 12 0.87 4.33 -15.72
N PRO A 13 1.85 3.87 -16.54
CA PRO A 13 1.69 2.71 -17.42
C PRO A 13 1.64 1.37 -16.65
N ASP A 14 1.91 1.39 -15.36
CA ASP A 14 1.89 0.25 -14.45
C ASP A 14 0.61 0.17 -13.60
N LEU A 15 -0.38 1.03 -13.92
CA LEU A 15 -1.72 1.01 -13.37
C LEU A 15 -2.76 0.95 -14.50
N THR A 16 -3.70 0.01 -14.37
CA THR A 16 -4.83 -0.16 -15.27
C THR A 16 -5.99 0.75 -14.85
N PRO A 17 -6.51 1.62 -15.75
CA PRO A 17 -7.66 2.48 -15.44
C PRO A 17 -8.88 1.71 -14.94
N ASN A 18 -9.58 2.26 -13.96
CA ASN A 18 -10.77 1.69 -13.32
C ASN A 18 -10.54 0.35 -12.59
N GLN A 19 -9.29 -0.10 -12.46
CA GLN A 19 -8.91 -1.29 -11.69
C GLN A 19 -8.94 -0.97 -10.18
N HIS A 20 -9.33 -1.96 -9.39
CA HIS A 20 -9.24 -1.92 -7.93
C HIS A 20 -7.86 -2.39 -7.46
N TYR A 21 -7.32 -1.67 -6.48
CA TYR A 21 -6.05 -1.93 -5.83
C TYR A 21 -6.23 -2.00 -4.32
N VAL A 22 -5.49 -2.92 -3.70
CA VAL A 22 -5.39 -3.01 -2.24
C VAL A 22 -4.32 -2.05 -1.76
N VAL A 23 -4.68 -1.21 -0.79
CA VAL A 23 -3.73 -0.35 -0.09
C VAL A 23 -3.05 -1.16 1.00
N ILE A 24 -1.72 -1.15 0.99
CA ILE A 24 -0.85 -1.85 1.94
C ILE A 24 -0.10 -0.89 2.87
N GLY A 25 -0.25 0.42 2.65
CA GLY A 25 0.11 1.45 3.61
C GLY A 25 -0.15 2.86 3.11
N ILE A 26 0.00 3.83 4.01
CA ILE A 26 -0.26 5.25 3.79
C ILE A 26 0.98 6.02 4.22
N GLU A 27 1.44 6.96 3.39
CA GLU A 27 2.54 7.87 3.68
C GLU A 27 2.13 9.30 3.31
N ALA A 28 1.75 10.09 4.31
CA ALA A 28 1.12 11.40 4.14
C ALA A 28 -0.09 11.31 3.19
N ASP A 29 -0.03 11.99 2.04
CA ASP A 29 -1.06 11.96 1.01
C ASP A 29 -0.87 10.82 -0.02
N GLY A 30 0.20 10.04 0.13
CA GLY A 30 0.55 8.92 -0.71
C GLY A 30 -0.08 7.60 -0.25
N LEU A 31 -0.46 6.77 -1.22
CA LEU A 31 -0.93 5.41 -1.00
C LEU A 31 0.08 4.41 -1.55
N ARG A 32 0.51 3.47 -0.70
CA ARG A 32 1.31 2.34 -1.15
C ARG A 32 0.39 1.20 -1.55
N ILE A 33 0.48 0.77 -2.80
CA ILE A 33 -0.32 -0.33 -3.36
C ILE A 33 0.57 -1.35 -4.06
N LEU A 34 0.04 -2.55 -4.29
CA LEU A 34 0.59 -3.46 -5.29
C LEU A 34 0.10 -3.05 -6.68
N ASN A 35 1.01 -2.63 -7.54
CA ASN A 35 0.67 -2.25 -8.92
C ASN A 35 0.35 -3.48 -9.80
N ASP A 36 0.16 -3.29 -11.11
CA ASP A 36 -0.21 -4.39 -12.03
C ASP A 36 0.85 -5.50 -12.11
N ALA A 37 2.10 -5.19 -11.76
CA ALA A 37 3.21 -6.15 -11.67
C ALA A 37 3.40 -6.73 -10.26
N GLY A 38 2.50 -6.45 -9.32
CA GLY A 38 2.60 -6.88 -7.93
C GLY A 38 3.70 -6.19 -7.13
N ARG A 39 4.11 -4.96 -7.52
CA ARG A 39 5.19 -4.22 -6.86
C ARG A 39 4.64 -3.14 -5.91
N PRO A 40 5.21 -3.00 -4.70
CA PRO A 40 4.69 -2.11 -3.65
C PRO A 40 5.13 -0.65 -3.83
N PHE A 41 4.60 0.03 -4.82
CA PHE A 41 4.94 1.42 -5.09
C PHE A 41 4.04 2.41 -4.37
N LEU A 42 4.63 3.58 -4.07
CA LEU A 42 3.93 4.72 -3.51
C LEU A 42 3.42 5.62 -4.64
N TYR A 43 2.14 5.91 -4.63
CA TYR A 43 1.48 6.77 -5.61
C TYR A 43 0.74 7.89 -4.89
N ASP A 44 0.53 9.01 -5.57
CA ASP A 44 -0.30 10.11 -5.06
C ASP A 44 -1.75 9.63 -4.85
N GLY A 45 -2.30 9.84 -3.65
CA GLY A 45 -3.65 9.39 -3.30
C GLY A 45 -4.75 10.05 -4.14
N SER A 46 -4.51 11.24 -4.69
CA SER A 46 -5.47 11.95 -5.55
C SER A 46 -5.75 11.22 -6.87
N LEU A 47 -4.87 10.29 -7.26
CA LEU A 47 -5.04 9.42 -8.43
C LEU A 47 -6.16 8.39 -8.24
N PHE A 48 -6.65 8.21 -7.02
CA PHE A 48 -7.59 7.15 -6.69
C PHE A 48 -8.92 7.66 -6.14
N GLU A 49 -9.91 6.78 -6.25
CA GLU A 49 -11.17 6.87 -5.53
C GLU A 49 -11.21 5.80 -4.44
N VAL A 50 -11.61 6.15 -3.22
CA VAL A 50 -11.73 5.16 -2.14
C VAL A 50 -13.02 4.37 -2.35
N VAL A 51 -12.88 3.06 -2.56
CA VAL A 51 -13.99 2.12 -2.71
C VAL A 51 -14.36 1.52 -1.36
N ASP A 52 -13.34 1.21 -0.55
CA ASP A 52 -13.50 0.72 0.81
C ASP A 52 -12.41 1.34 1.70
N SER A 53 -12.83 2.16 2.68
CA SER A 53 -11.93 2.85 3.62
C SER A 53 -11.52 1.98 4.82
N THR A 54 -11.96 0.73 4.90
CA THR A 54 -11.68 -0.15 6.05
C THR A 54 -10.19 -0.50 6.08
N GLU A 55 -9.47 -0.02 7.09
CA GLU A 55 -8.07 -0.38 7.32
C GLU A 55 -7.97 -1.69 8.12
N PRO A 56 -6.93 -2.53 7.90
CA PRO A 56 -6.69 -3.68 8.75
C PRO A 56 -6.41 -3.28 10.21
N ASP A 57 -6.94 -4.06 11.16
CA ASP A 57 -6.82 -3.79 12.61
C ASP A 57 -5.37 -3.85 13.13
N ASP A 58 -4.46 -4.49 12.39
CA ASP A 58 -3.04 -4.63 12.74
C ASP A 58 -2.18 -3.46 12.24
N TRP A 59 -2.79 -2.45 11.60
CA TRP A 59 -2.09 -1.24 11.20
C TRP A 59 -1.85 -0.34 12.41
N ILE A 60 -0.62 0.12 12.54
CA ILE A 60 -0.26 1.21 13.42
C ILE A 60 -0.29 2.52 12.62
N THR A 61 -0.67 3.62 13.28
CA THR A 61 -0.64 4.95 12.70
C THR A 61 0.32 5.83 13.50
N GLU A 62 1.24 6.47 12.81
CA GLU A 62 2.13 7.51 13.33
C GLU A 62 1.78 8.84 12.66
N ILE A 63 1.85 9.93 13.44
CA ILE A 63 1.62 11.29 12.94
C ILE A 63 2.95 12.04 13.02
N GLY A 64 3.45 12.46 11.86
CA GLY A 64 4.67 13.26 11.73
C GLY A 64 4.53 14.67 12.29
N GLU A 65 5.65 15.38 12.39
CA GLU A 65 5.69 16.73 12.99
C GLU A 65 4.80 17.74 12.26
N ASP A 66 4.64 17.56 10.93
CA ASP A 66 3.79 18.41 10.08
C ASP A 66 2.35 17.87 9.92
N GLY A 67 1.96 16.89 10.74
CA GLY A 67 0.62 16.27 10.68
C GLY A 67 0.49 15.17 9.61
N GLU A 68 1.60 14.80 8.98
CA GLU A 68 1.67 13.72 7.99
C GLU A 68 1.29 12.39 8.62
N ARG A 69 0.38 11.66 7.98
CA ARG A 69 -0.09 10.37 8.48
C ARG A 69 0.71 9.24 7.85
N TYR A 70 1.33 8.41 8.68
CA TYR A 70 1.97 7.17 8.27
C TYR A 70 1.21 6.00 8.85
N ALA A 71 0.70 5.10 8.01
CA ALA A 71 -0.06 3.94 8.47
C ALA A 71 0.38 2.66 7.78
N TYR A 72 0.83 1.70 8.57
CA TYR A 72 1.41 0.43 8.11
C TYR A 72 1.16 -0.69 9.12
N PRO A 73 1.15 -1.96 8.68
CA PRO A 73 1.45 -3.07 9.57
C PRO A 73 2.80 -2.85 10.25
N LEU A 74 2.90 -3.15 11.55
CA LEU A 74 4.11 -2.93 12.35
C LEU A 74 5.42 -3.41 11.67
N PRO A 75 5.48 -4.58 11.00
CA PRO A 75 6.73 -5.04 10.37
C PRO A 75 7.18 -4.21 9.16
N LEU A 76 6.26 -3.47 8.53
CA LEU A 76 6.56 -2.63 7.36
C LEU A 76 6.83 -1.17 7.75
N ASN A 77 6.56 -0.78 9.00
CA ASN A 77 6.74 0.59 9.49
C ASN A 77 8.18 0.90 9.95
N ALA A 78 9.16 0.02 9.65
CA ALA A 78 10.54 0.28 10.00
C ALA A 78 11.15 1.30 9.04
N VAL A 79 11.88 2.29 9.57
CA VAL A 79 12.66 3.23 8.76
C VAL A 79 13.65 2.46 7.88
N GLY A 80 13.66 2.73 6.57
CA GLY A 80 14.51 2.04 5.60
C GLY A 80 13.94 0.74 5.05
N PHE A 81 12.75 0.31 5.49
CA PHE A 81 12.21 -1.01 5.11
C PHE A 81 12.01 -1.16 3.60
N PHE A 82 11.46 -0.14 2.93
CA PHE A 82 11.18 -0.21 1.50
C PHE A 82 12.44 -0.06 0.66
N GLU A 83 13.43 0.70 1.13
CA GLU A 83 14.77 0.77 0.56
C GLU A 83 15.42 -0.62 0.57
N ASP A 84 15.48 -1.28 1.74
CA ASP A 84 15.98 -2.66 1.87
C ASP A 84 15.19 -3.62 0.95
N PHE A 85 13.86 -3.48 0.87
CA PHE A 85 13.03 -4.29 -0.02
C PHE A 85 13.40 -4.11 -1.50
N PHE A 86 13.58 -2.87 -1.96
CA PHE A 86 13.94 -2.58 -3.35
C PHE A 86 15.39 -2.91 -3.69
N ASP A 87 16.29 -2.85 -2.71
CA ASP A 87 17.69 -3.29 -2.83
C ASP A 87 17.83 -4.82 -2.83
N GLY A 88 16.74 -5.54 -2.56
CA GLY A 88 16.68 -6.99 -2.64
C GLY A 88 17.09 -7.70 -1.35
N GLU A 89 17.10 -6.99 -0.22
CA GLU A 89 17.47 -7.56 1.07
C GLU A 89 16.50 -8.67 1.46
N LYS A 90 17.03 -9.87 1.61
CA LYS A 90 16.22 -11.10 1.79
C LYS A 90 15.27 -11.00 2.97
N LYS A 91 15.69 -10.36 4.06
CA LYS A 91 14.86 -10.19 5.26
C LYS A 91 13.65 -9.30 4.99
N ALA A 92 13.85 -8.17 4.30
CA ALA A 92 12.78 -7.25 3.95
C ALA A 92 11.80 -7.90 2.97
N ILE A 93 12.29 -8.59 1.94
CA ILE A 93 11.43 -9.34 0.98
C ILE A 93 10.56 -10.38 1.70
N VAL A 94 11.15 -11.18 2.59
CA VAL A 94 10.40 -12.23 3.31
C VAL A 94 9.35 -11.61 4.23
N ALA A 95 9.71 -10.60 5.01
CA ALA A 95 8.78 -9.92 5.90
C ALA A 95 7.63 -9.27 5.12
N PHE A 96 7.93 -8.62 4.01
CA PHE A 96 6.94 -8.00 3.13
C PHE A 96 5.88 -9.01 2.68
N TRP A 97 6.32 -10.11 2.07
CA TRP A 97 5.39 -11.11 1.55
C TRP A 97 4.64 -11.86 2.64
N GLN A 98 5.21 -12.03 3.84
CA GLN A 98 4.48 -12.58 4.98
C GLN A 98 3.30 -11.69 5.38
N VAL A 99 3.53 -10.38 5.48
CA VAL A 99 2.50 -9.40 5.85
C VAL A 99 1.43 -9.29 4.76
N VAL A 100 1.85 -9.07 3.51
CA VAL A 100 0.91 -8.87 2.39
C VAL A 100 0.05 -10.11 2.15
N ASN A 101 0.64 -11.30 2.17
CA ASN A 101 -0.15 -12.53 1.98
C ASN A 101 -1.15 -12.75 3.12
N HIS A 102 -0.78 -12.40 4.36
CA HIS A 102 -1.70 -12.46 5.49
C HIS A 102 -2.89 -11.48 5.29
N GLN A 103 -2.62 -10.24 4.88
CA GLN A 103 -3.65 -9.24 4.63
C GLN A 103 -4.61 -9.65 3.49
N LEU A 104 -4.08 -10.17 2.38
CA LEU A 104 -4.88 -10.63 1.25
C LEU A 104 -5.75 -11.84 1.61
N ALA A 105 -5.22 -12.76 2.43
CA ALA A 105 -5.96 -13.91 2.92
C ALA A 105 -7.12 -13.50 3.84
N ALA A 106 -6.91 -12.55 4.75
CA ALA A 106 -7.95 -12.01 5.63
C ALA A 106 -9.05 -11.28 4.84
N SER A 107 -8.68 -10.58 3.76
CA SER A 107 -9.61 -9.80 2.92
C SER A 107 -10.46 -10.66 1.98
N SER A 108 -10.09 -11.94 1.76
CA SER A 108 -10.81 -12.87 0.88
C SER A 108 -11.91 -13.68 1.62
N GLY A 109 -12.10 -13.43 2.92
CA GLY A 109 -12.98 -14.20 3.81
C GLY A 109 -14.45 -13.74 3.86
N THR A 110 -14.83 -12.68 3.15
CA THR A 110 -16.22 -12.21 3.06
C THR A 110 -16.79 -12.50 1.68
N ALA A 111 -17.43 -13.66 1.55
CA ALA A 111 -18.33 -14.03 0.45
C ALA A 111 -19.74 -14.20 1.01
#